data_AF-A0A0N1AQ64-F1
#
_entry.id   AF-A0A0N1AQ64-F1
#
_cell.length_a   1.000
_cell.length_b   1.000
_cell.length_c   1.000
_cell.angle_alpha   90.00
_cell.angle_beta   90.00
_cell.angle_gamma   90.00
#
_symmetry.space_group_name_H-M   'P 1'
#
loop_
_entity.id
_entity.type
_entity.pdbx_description
1 polymer ?
#
loop_
_entity_poly.entity_id
_entity_poly.type
_entity_poly.pdbx_seq_one_letter_code
_entity_poly.pdbx_strand_id
1 'polypeptide(L)'
;MPGAVLVGLLAVPGLAQARGATSVPPASGSGLAQRCPLLAGMRFAPTDGGRPVQIMAAQVVPQSAAGQGAQGEAQPALPAYCKVSGVIDPRKGADGRAYGIRFEVNLPLAWNGRFLLQGGGGLNGSVRPAVGGAAAGAVPALARGFAVASHDSGHQGAVFDASFRTDQRATLDFAQAAVPAVAQLGKAIATRFYGRAPAHSYMAGCSTGGRETMLAMERYPALFDGLVIGAPAMRTGFSNLGTTYAKVMFNQAAPRDGQGLPLPDKAFSAADRQTIRAGLLAQCDGLDGRADGMIMAVAQCHFRPAALQCHAGKQDGCLSAPQVEALDRAFAGPRDAAGRALYAPVPYDTGMVDTSGPVSGYIADGRTDILGPPNRDLSIDLDARAAAIRADWMQALTDTDGWTDLSSFLGHQGKVLFYHGVSDPWFSALDTLDYWKRAGKTNGAAWAQSSRFYMVPGMAHCQGGDAFDRFDLLGAVVDWVERGEAPAAVVATRSQGIAARPLCPWPGYARYNGGDPDRAESYSCAEAPVAGAAAAAGG
;
A
#
# COMPACT_ATOMS: atom_id res chain seq x y z
N MET A 1 -59.23 10.16 44.15
CA MET A 1 -59.62 9.08 45.10
C MET A 1 -59.67 7.77 44.32
N PRO A 2 -59.18 6.67 44.90
CA PRO A 2 -58.37 5.71 44.16
C PRO A 2 -59.09 4.37 43.91
N GLY A 3 -58.69 3.68 42.84
CA GLY A 3 -58.96 2.26 42.63
C GLY A 3 -57.63 1.52 42.49
N ALA A 4 -57.18 0.90 43.58
CA ALA A 4 -55.98 0.08 43.62
C ALA A 4 -56.29 -1.30 43.01
N VAL A 5 -55.43 -1.78 42.10
CA VAL A 5 -55.42 -3.19 41.69
C VAL A 5 -54.11 -3.80 42.17
N LEU A 6 -54.25 -4.64 43.21
CA LEU A 6 -53.26 -5.58 43.69
C LEU A 6 -53.11 -6.70 42.65
N VAL A 7 -51.90 -6.97 42.18
CA VAL A 7 -51.58 -8.23 41.50
C VAL A 7 -50.52 -8.93 42.32
N GLY A 8 -50.92 -10.04 42.95
CA GLY A 8 -50.05 -10.89 43.76
C GLY A 8 -49.08 -11.69 42.89
N LEU A 9 -47.83 -11.77 43.34
CA LEU A 9 -46.85 -12.71 42.83
C LEU A 9 -47.21 -14.13 43.30
N LEU A 10 -47.53 -15.01 42.36
CA LEU A 10 -47.44 -16.46 42.53
C LEU A 10 -46.15 -16.94 41.86
N ALA A 11 -45.21 -17.41 42.69
CA ALA A 11 -44.01 -18.09 42.24
C ALA A 11 -44.36 -19.53 41.82
N VAL A 12 -44.07 -19.88 40.57
CA VAL A 12 -44.10 -21.26 40.06
C VAL A 12 -42.66 -21.68 39.76
N PRO A 13 -42.15 -22.80 40.30
CA PRO A 13 -40.80 -23.26 39.99
C PRO A 13 -40.79 -23.95 38.62
N GLY A 14 -40.25 -23.26 37.62
CA GLY A 14 -40.01 -23.81 36.28
C GLY A 14 -38.62 -24.44 36.19
N LEU A 15 -38.56 -25.75 35.93
CA LEU A 15 -37.34 -26.52 35.69
C LEU A 15 -36.50 -25.90 34.57
N ALA A 16 -35.26 -25.53 34.89
CA ALA A 16 -34.24 -25.20 33.90
C ALA A 16 -33.77 -26.49 33.20
N GLN A 17 -34.21 -26.70 31.96
CA GLN A 17 -33.53 -27.64 31.06
C GLN A 17 -32.24 -26.98 30.58
N ALA A 18 -31.11 -27.45 31.11
CA ALA A 18 -29.80 -27.17 30.58
C ALA A 18 -29.68 -27.79 29.17
N ARG A 19 -29.85 -26.97 28.13
CA ARG A 19 -29.34 -27.30 26.80
C ARG A 19 -27.82 -27.24 26.87
N GLY A 20 -27.20 -28.40 27.00
CA GLY A 20 -25.76 -28.55 26.85
C GLY A 20 -25.34 -28.06 25.48
N ALA A 21 -24.70 -26.89 25.44
CA ALA A 21 -23.86 -26.53 24.32
C ALA A 21 -22.71 -27.54 24.31
N THR A 22 -22.73 -28.47 23.36
CA THR A 22 -21.57 -29.30 23.08
C THR A 22 -20.45 -28.39 22.62
N SER A 23 -19.57 -27.98 23.54
CA SER A 23 -18.30 -27.35 23.23
C SER A 23 -17.48 -28.37 22.43
N VAL A 24 -17.37 -28.17 21.12
CA VAL A 24 -16.39 -28.89 20.31
C VAL A 24 -15.02 -28.50 20.86
N PRO A 25 -14.21 -29.44 21.36
CA PRO A 25 -12.88 -29.12 21.86
C PRO A 25 -12.06 -28.50 20.72
N PRO A 26 -11.20 -27.50 20.99
CA PRO A 26 -10.28 -27.00 19.99
C PRO A 26 -9.50 -28.20 19.42
N ALA A 27 -9.51 -28.35 18.10
CA ALA A 27 -8.79 -29.44 17.46
C ALA A 27 -7.32 -29.37 17.92
N SER A 28 -6.83 -30.44 18.54
CA SER A 28 -5.40 -30.54 18.87
C SER A 28 -4.59 -30.35 17.59
N GLY A 29 -3.41 -29.73 17.68
CA GLY A 29 -2.55 -29.48 16.51
C GLY A 29 -2.26 -30.75 15.68
N SER A 30 -2.26 -31.93 16.33
CA SER A 30 -2.19 -33.24 15.68
C SER A 30 -3.37 -33.55 14.75
N GLY A 31 -4.59 -33.17 15.14
CA GLY A 31 -5.80 -33.37 14.33
C GLY A 31 -5.85 -32.45 13.12
N LEU A 32 -5.37 -31.20 13.25
CA LEU A 32 -5.26 -30.27 12.12
C LEU A 32 -4.20 -30.73 11.10
N ALA A 33 -3.06 -31.23 11.57
CA ALA A 33 -2.04 -31.79 10.69
C ALA A 33 -2.59 -32.95 9.83
N GLN A 34 -3.39 -33.84 10.43
CA GLN A 34 -4.04 -34.96 9.72
C GLN A 34 -5.12 -34.50 8.73
N ARG A 35 -5.79 -33.37 8.98
CA ARG A 35 -6.78 -32.80 8.05
C ARG A 35 -6.17 -32.16 6.83
N CYS A 36 -4.91 -31.74 6.88
CA CYS A 36 -4.31 -30.97 5.80
C CYS A 36 -4.29 -31.72 4.45
N PRO A 37 -3.77 -32.96 4.36
CA PRO A 37 -3.77 -33.68 3.08
C PRO A 37 -5.17 -33.95 2.53
N LEU A 38 -6.19 -34.01 3.39
CA LEU A 38 -7.58 -34.25 2.98
C LEU A 38 -8.19 -33.08 2.19
N LEU A 39 -7.57 -31.90 2.22
CA LEU A 39 -7.99 -30.76 1.39
C LEU A 39 -7.61 -30.95 -0.08
N ALA A 40 -6.59 -31.77 -0.40
CA ALA A 40 -6.19 -32.04 -1.77
C ALA A 40 -7.34 -32.75 -2.53
N GLY A 41 -7.68 -32.23 -3.72
CA GLY A 41 -8.80 -32.74 -4.51
C GLY A 41 -10.20 -32.46 -3.91
N MET A 42 -10.30 -31.80 -2.76
CA MET A 42 -11.58 -31.43 -2.18
C MET A 42 -12.30 -30.42 -3.09
N ARG A 43 -13.61 -30.62 -3.27
CA ARG A 43 -14.46 -29.70 -4.00
C ARG A 43 -14.92 -28.58 -3.07
N PHE A 44 -14.70 -27.35 -3.51
CA PHE A 44 -15.31 -26.17 -2.91
C PHE A 44 -16.44 -25.70 -3.82
N ALA A 45 -17.47 -25.08 -3.22
CA ALA A 45 -18.50 -24.42 -4.01
C ALA A 45 -17.81 -23.41 -4.95
N PRO A 46 -18.34 -23.24 -6.18
CA PRO A 46 -17.82 -22.24 -7.08
C PRO A 46 -17.78 -20.87 -6.38
N THR A 47 -16.70 -20.12 -6.58
CA THR A 47 -16.66 -18.71 -6.14
C THR A 47 -17.65 -17.89 -6.95
N ASP A 48 -17.90 -16.64 -6.56
CA ASP A 48 -18.82 -15.75 -7.26
C ASP A 48 -18.66 -15.85 -8.79
N GLY A 49 -19.76 -16.18 -9.45
CA GLY A 49 -19.84 -16.41 -10.90
C GLY A 49 -19.71 -17.86 -11.37
N GLY A 50 -19.76 -18.87 -10.49
CA GLY A 50 -19.81 -20.27 -10.92
C GLY A 50 -18.45 -20.85 -11.34
N ARG A 51 -17.34 -20.19 -10.97
CA ARG A 51 -15.98 -20.57 -11.36
C ARG A 51 -15.55 -21.90 -10.72
N PRO A 52 -15.10 -22.90 -11.50
CA PRO A 52 -14.62 -24.16 -10.94
C PRO A 52 -13.34 -23.94 -10.13
N VAL A 53 -13.19 -24.70 -9.05
CA VAL A 53 -12.01 -24.66 -8.17
C VAL A 53 -11.30 -25.99 -8.21
N GLN A 54 -9.98 -25.97 -8.40
CA GLN A 54 -9.13 -27.16 -8.32
C GLN A 54 -8.08 -26.96 -7.23
N ILE A 55 -8.19 -27.74 -6.14
CA ILE A 55 -7.12 -27.83 -5.13
C ILE A 55 -6.07 -28.80 -5.65
N MET A 56 -4.90 -28.27 -6.01
CA MET A 56 -3.81 -29.04 -6.62
C MET A 56 -2.97 -29.75 -5.57
N ALA A 57 -2.70 -29.10 -4.44
CA ALA A 57 -1.92 -29.69 -3.36
C ALA A 57 -2.38 -29.15 -2.00
N ALA A 58 -2.26 -29.99 -0.97
CA ALA A 58 -2.40 -29.61 0.42
C ALA A 58 -1.40 -30.41 1.25
N GLN A 59 -0.46 -29.73 1.90
CA GLN A 59 0.63 -30.39 2.63
C GLN A 59 0.99 -29.66 3.92
N VAL A 60 1.32 -30.43 4.95
CA VAL A 60 1.83 -29.87 6.20
C VAL A 60 3.26 -29.41 5.98
N VAL A 61 3.52 -28.15 6.27
CA VAL A 61 4.86 -27.57 6.35
C VAL A 61 5.25 -27.52 7.83
N PRO A 62 6.40 -28.13 8.23
CA PRO A 62 6.85 -28.11 9.61
C PRO A 62 7.24 -26.70 10.04
N GLN A 63 7.30 -26.48 11.35
CA GLN A 63 7.83 -25.25 11.93
C GLN A 63 9.27 -25.00 11.46
N SER A 64 9.59 -23.75 11.14
CA SER A 64 10.93 -23.32 10.77
C SER A 64 11.48 -22.31 11.77
N ALA A 65 12.78 -22.41 12.06
CA ALA A 65 13.49 -21.39 12.83
C ALA A 65 13.67 -20.11 12.01
N ALA A 66 13.93 -19.00 12.70
CA ALA A 66 14.36 -17.78 12.03
C ALA A 66 15.73 -18.02 11.35
N GLY A 67 15.96 -17.37 10.22
CA GLY A 67 17.18 -17.56 9.44
C GLY A 67 17.45 -16.41 8.48
N GLN A 68 18.33 -16.64 7.53
CA GLN A 68 18.61 -15.72 6.43
C GLN A 68 18.17 -16.36 5.12
N GLY A 69 17.50 -15.57 4.29
CA GLY A 69 17.13 -15.96 2.93
C GLY A 69 18.33 -15.97 2.01
N ALA A 70 18.11 -16.41 0.76
CA ALA A 70 19.18 -16.53 -0.23
C ALA A 70 19.82 -15.18 -0.61
N GLN A 71 19.18 -14.06 -0.32
CA GLN A 71 19.72 -12.71 -0.54
C GLN A 71 20.03 -11.96 0.76
N GLY A 72 20.21 -12.69 1.86
CA GLY A 72 20.59 -12.13 3.17
C GLY A 72 19.45 -11.45 3.93
N GLU A 73 18.22 -11.50 3.40
CA GLU A 73 17.05 -10.99 4.10
C GLU A 73 16.72 -11.85 5.32
N ALA A 74 16.32 -11.21 6.43
CA ALA A 74 15.89 -11.93 7.62
C ALA A 74 14.60 -12.72 7.31
N GLN A 75 14.65 -14.05 7.45
CA GLN A 75 13.47 -14.89 7.44
C GLN A 75 12.98 -15.09 8.87
N PRO A 76 11.74 -14.70 9.18
CA PRO A 76 11.17 -14.89 10.51
C PRO A 76 10.90 -16.38 10.75
N ALA A 77 10.91 -16.78 12.01
CA ALA A 77 10.42 -18.11 12.39
C ALA A 77 8.94 -18.24 11.98
N LEU A 78 8.57 -19.39 11.41
CA LEU A 78 7.19 -19.68 11.02
C LEU A 78 6.68 -20.89 11.81
N PRO A 79 5.43 -20.87 12.31
CA PRO A 79 4.82 -22.04 12.95
C PRO A 79 4.65 -23.16 11.92
N ALA A 80 4.32 -24.37 12.38
CA ALA A 80 3.82 -25.39 11.45
C ALA A 80 2.47 -24.95 10.85
N TYR A 81 2.26 -25.18 9.56
CA TYR A 81 1.03 -24.78 8.85
C TYR A 81 0.66 -25.79 7.75
N CYS A 82 -0.63 -25.82 7.39
CA CYS A 82 -1.08 -26.48 6.17
C CYS A 82 -0.98 -25.50 4.99
N LYS A 83 -0.17 -25.84 3.99
CA LYS A 83 -0.05 -25.10 2.73
C LYS A 83 -0.98 -25.71 1.70
N VAL A 84 -1.93 -24.92 1.21
CA VAL A 84 -2.90 -25.31 0.17
C VAL A 84 -2.62 -24.49 -1.08
N SER A 85 -2.48 -25.14 -2.23
CA SER A 85 -2.32 -24.46 -3.52
C SER A 85 -3.33 -24.99 -4.53
N GLY A 86 -3.72 -24.11 -5.46
CA GLY A 86 -4.72 -24.46 -6.46
C GLY A 86 -4.91 -23.39 -7.51
N VAL A 87 -5.94 -23.60 -8.32
CA VAL A 87 -6.36 -22.69 -9.38
C VAL A 87 -7.88 -22.54 -9.38
N ILE A 88 -8.34 -21.30 -9.48
CA ILE A 88 -9.74 -20.94 -9.73
C ILE A 88 -9.87 -20.68 -11.24
N ASP A 89 -10.93 -21.22 -11.85
CA ASP A 89 -11.29 -21.02 -13.25
C ASP A 89 -10.18 -21.45 -14.26
N PRO A 90 -9.56 -22.65 -14.12
CA PRO A 90 -8.54 -23.10 -15.06
C PRO A 90 -9.15 -23.26 -16.46
N ARG A 91 -8.53 -22.61 -17.43
CA ARG A 91 -9.01 -22.57 -18.81
C ARG A 91 -7.88 -22.37 -19.81
N LYS A 92 -8.19 -22.57 -21.09
CA LYS A 92 -7.34 -22.18 -22.21
C LYS A 92 -7.88 -20.90 -22.82
N GLY A 93 -7.06 -19.86 -22.91
CA GLY A 93 -7.40 -18.58 -23.53
C GLY A 93 -7.53 -18.68 -25.05
N ALA A 94 -8.06 -17.64 -25.68
CA ALA A 94 -8.21 -17.58 -27.13
C ALA A 94 -6.85 -17.59 -27.88
N ASP A 95 -5.80 -17.15 -27.20
CA ASP A 95 -4.40 -17.21 -27.65
C ASP A 95 -3.73 -18.59 -27.43
N GLY A 96 -4.48 -19.55 -26.89
CA GLY A 96 -4.02 -20.90 -26.60
C GLY A 96 -3.20 -21.05 -25.32
N ARG A 97 -2.99 -19.99 -24.53
CA ARG A 97 -2.27 -20.05 -23.25
C ARG A 97 -3.18 -20.56 -22.13
N ALA A 98 -2.58 -21.12 -21.08
CA ALA A 98 -3.31 -21.54 -19.89
C ALA A 98 -3.52 -20.34 -18.95
N TYR A 99 -4.75 -20.12 -18.52
CA TYR A 99 -5.14 -19.08 -17.57
C TYR A 99 -5.95 -19.66 -16.41
N GLY A 100 -6.08 -18.87 -15.36
CA GLY A 100 -6.79 -19.21 -14.13
C GLY A 100 -6.09 -18.54 -12.95
N ILE A 101 -6.85 -18.16 -11.93
CA ILE A 101 -6.31 -17.48 -10.76
C ILE A 101 -5.66 -18.53 -9.89
N ARG A 102 -4.32 -18.61 -9.93
CA ARG A 102 -3.59 -19.48 -9.02
C ARG A 102 -3.52 -18.82 -7.66
N PHE A 103 -3.57 -19.65 -6.62
CA PHE A 103 -3.55 -19.17 -5.25
C PHE A 103 -2.74 -20.09 -4.34
N GLU A 104 -2.34 -19.52 -3.22
CA GLU A 104 -1.79 -20.21 -2.05
C GLU A 104 -2.57 -19.77 -0.81
N VAL A 105 -2.92 -20.71 0.07
CA VAL A 105 -3.47 -20.44 1.40
C VAL A 105 -2.65 -21.20 2.44
N ASN A 106 -2.02 -20.47 3.35
CA ASN A 106 -1.25 -21.03 4.47
C ASN A 106 -2.08 -20.93 5.76
N LEU A 107 -2.33 -22.08 6.37
CA LEU A 107 -3.23 -22.27 7.51
C LEU A 107 -2.42 -22.76 8.73
N PRO A 108 -2.00 -21.87 9.65
CA PRO A 108 -1.20 -22.27 10.81
C PRO A 108 -1.94 -23.27 11.70
N LEU A 109 -1.24 -24.28 12.20
CA LEU A 109 -1.83 -25.24 13.13
C LEU A 109 -2.21 -24.58 14.47
N ALA A 110 -1.50 -23.51 14.84
CA ALA A 110 -1.85 -22.61 15.93
C ALA A 110 -2.56 -21.35 15.38
N TRP A 111 -3.81 -21.51 14.95
CA TRP A 111 -4.58 -20.43 14.34
C TRP A 111 -5.25 -19.51 15.36
N ASN A 112 -5.12 -18.20 15.16
CA ASN A 112 -5.67 -17.17 16.03
C ASN A 112 -7.11 -16.74 15.67
N GLY A 113 -7.74 -17.39 14.68
CA GLY A 113 -9.09 -17.04 14.24
C GLY A 113 -9.16 -15.98 13.13
N ARG A 114 -8.03 -15.43 12.69
CA ARG A 114 -7.97 -14.33 11.71
C ARG A 114 -7.58 -14.81 10.32
N PHE A 115 -8.11 -14.16 9.29
CA PHE A 115 -7.74 -14.35 7.90
C PHE A 115 -7.10 -13.08 7.33
N LEU A 116 -6.07 -13.21 6.50
CA LEU A 116 -5.45 -12.11 5.77
C LEU A 116 -5.35 -12.47 4.28
N LEU A 117 -5.86 -11.62 3.40
CA LEU A 117 -5.46 -11.61 1.99
C LEU A 117 -4.25 -10.69 1.83
N GLN A 118 -3.14 -11.23 1.34
CA GLN A 118 -1.99 -10.42 0.95
C GLN A 118 -2.18 -9.97 -0.50
N GLY A 119 -2.10 -8.66 -0.75
CA GLY A 119 -2.16 -8.12 -2.11
C GLY A 119 -0.97 -8.56 -2.98
N GLY A 120 -0.98 -8.20 -4.26
CA GLY A 120 0.07 -8.47 -5.25
C GLY A 120 1.12 -7.37 -5.41
N GLY A 121 1.76 -7.33 -6.58
CA GLY A 121 2.76 -6.34 -6.99
C GLY A 121 3.00 -6.36 -8.51
N GLY A 122 3.26 -5.19 -9.09
CA GLY A 122 3.42 -5.02 -10.54
C GLY A 122 2.12 -5.33 -11.30
N LEU A 123 2.20 -5.99 -12.45
CA LEU A 123 1.02 -6.48 -13.17
C LEU A 123 0.52 -7.83 -12.63
N ASN A 124 1.05 -8.27 -11.49
CA ASN A 124 0.96 -9.64 -10.97
C ASN A 124 1.36 -10.67 -12.07
N GLY A 125 1.08 -11.97 -11.91
CA GLY A 125 1.72 -13.02 -12.71
C GLY A 125 2.50 -14.06 -11.91
N SER A 126 2.52 -13.96 -10.57
CA SER A 126 3.11 -14.97 -9.70
C SER A 126 2.37 -15.07 -8.37
N VAL A 127 2.25 -16.29 -7.84
CA VAL A 127 1.76 -16.53 -6.48
C VAL A 127 2.92 -16.35 -5.52
N ARG A 128 2.92 -15.24 -4.78
CA ARG A 128 3.92 -14.99 -3.72
C ARG A 128 3.66 -15.90 -2.53
N PRO A 129 4.69 -16.33 -1.77
CA PRO A 129 4.49 -17.03 -0.51
C PRO A 129 3.50 -16.29 0.40
N ALA A 130 2.46 -17.00 0.86
CA ALA A 130 1.40 -16.41 1.66
C ALA A 130 1.84 -16.27 3.12
N VAL A 131 2.68 -15.26 3.39
CA VAL A 131 3.23 -14.99 4.74
C VAL A 131 2.59 -13.77 5.41
N GLY A 132 2.12 -12.78 4.64
CA GLY A 132 1.46 -11.58 5.16
C GLY A 132 2.45 -10.56 5.72
N GLY A 133 3.40 -10.12 4.89
CA GLY A 133 4.51 -9.24 5.31
C GLY A 133 4.27 -7.73 5.17
N ALA A 134 3.24 -7.31 4.42
CA ALA A 134 2.98 -5.90 4.15
C ALA A 134 2.63 -5.12 5.43
N ALA A 135 3.42 -4.09 5.76
CA ALA A 135 3.26 -3.25 6.95
C ALA A 135 3.06 -4.06 8.25
N ALA A 136 3.76 -5.19 8.36
CA ALA A 136 3.66 -6.15 9.46
C ALA A 136 4.88 -6.09 10.40
N GLY A 137 5.64 -4.98 10.43
CA GLY A 137 6.84 -4.87 11.25
C GLY A 137 7.87 -5.98 10.99
N ALA A 138 8.38 -6.60 12.06
CA ALA A 138 9.35 -7.69 11.97
C ALA A 138 8.71 -9.09 11.88
N VAL A 139 7.45 -9.24 12.29
CA VAL A 139 6.77 -10.54 12.41
C VAL A 139 5.59 -10.58 11.45
N PRO A 140 5.61 -11.40 10.38
CA PRO A 140 4.54 -11.42 9.39
C PRO A 140 3.28 -12.11 9.92
N ALA A 141 2.14 -11.91 9.28
CA ALA A 141 0.84 -12.38 9.74
C ALA A 141 0.78 -13.90 10.00
N LEU A 142 1.37 -14.72 9.13
CA LEU A 142 1.41 -16.17 9.31
C LEU A 142 2.14 -16.56 10.60
N ALA A 143 3.23 -15.86 10.94
CA ALA A 143 3.96 -16.07 12.20
C ALA A 143 3.15 -15.67 13.44
N ARG A 144 2.19 -14.75 13.29
CA ARG A 144 1.24 -14.36 14.34
C ARG A 144 0.00 -15.25 14.42
N GLY A 145 -0.06 -16.32 13.62
CA GLY A 145 -1.16 -17.27 13.60
C GLY A 145 -2.34 -16.90 12.69
N PHE A 146 -2.18 -15.98 11.72
CA PHE A 146 -3.21 -15.72 10.71
C PHE A 146 -3.23 -16.84 9.67
N ALA A 147 -4.43 -17.19 9.19
CA ALA A 147 -4.56 -17.84 7.90
C ALA A 147 -4.29 -16.81 6.80
N VAL A 148 -3.32 -17.05 5.91
CA VAL A 148 -2.91 -16.07 4.90
C VAL A 148 -3.14 -16.61 3.50
N ALA A 149 -3.74 -15.81 2.62
CA ALA A 149 -3.91 -16.12 1.21
C ALA A 149 -3.09 -15.19 0.30
N SER A 150 -2.73 -15.70 -0.88
CA SER A 150 -1.99 -14.99 -1.94
C SER A 150 -2.44 -15.49 -3.31
N HIS A 151 -2.27 -14.69 -4.37
CA HIS A 151 -2.66 -15.05 -5.74
C HIS A 151 -1.78 -14.40 -6.82
N ASP A 152 -1.88 -14.92 -8.05
CA ASP A 152 -1.21 -14.37 -9.24
C ASP A 152 -2.10 -13.46 -10.10
N SER A 153 -3.37 -13.30 -9.72
CA SER A 153 -4.38 -12.54 -10.45
C SER A 153 -4.73 -13.05 -11.86
N GLY A 154 -4.66 -14.37 -12.08
CA GLY A 154 -5.30 -15.00 -13.24
C GLY A 154 -4.35 -15.38 -14.38
N HIS A 155 -3.07 -15.06 -14.27
CA HIS A 155 -2.07 -15.29 -15.29
C HIS A 155 -0.69 -15.53 -14.69
N GLN A 156 0.26 -15.97 -15.52
CA GLN A 156 1.66 -16.15 -15.13
C GLN A 156 2.59 -15.32 -16.01
N GLY A 157 3.55 -14.64 -15.39
CA GLY A 157 4.50 -13.76 -16.08
C GLY A 157 5.49 -13.11 -15.12
N ALA A 158 6.48 -12.42 -15.69
CA ALA A 158 7.33 -11.52 -14.91
C ALA A 158 6.52 -10.34 -14.36
N VAL A 159 7.04 -9.64 -13.34
CA VAL A 159 6.32 -8.60 -12.57
C VAL A 159 5.68 -7.50 -13.44
N PHE A 160 6.17 -7.24 -14.65
CA PHE A 160 5.59 -6.25 -15.57
C PHE A 160 5.26 -6.84 -16.97
N ASP A 161 5.06 -8.15 -17.06
CA ASP A 161 4.61 -8.79 -18.30
C ASP A 161 3.13 -8.49 -18.56
N ALA A 162 2.85 -7.66 -19.56
CA ALA A 162 1.49 -7.29 -19.96
C ALA A 162 0.86 -8.24 -20.98
N SER A 163 1.53 -9.34 -21.36
CA SER A 163 1.05 -10.25 -22.41
C SER A 163 -0.29 -10.92 -22.10
N PHE A 164 -0.70 -10.99 -20.82
CA PHE A 164 -2.02 -11.49 -20.44
C PHE A 164 -3.17 -10.62 -20.97
N ARG A 165 -2.92 -9.37 -21.34
CA ARG A 165 -3.96 -8.43 -21.81
C ARG A 165 -4.56 -8.81 -23.16
N THR A 166 -3.96 -9.74 -23.90
CA THR A 166 -4.55 -10.31 -25.11
C THR A 166 -5.74 -11.23 -24.81
N ASP A 167 -5.87 -11.69 -23.57
CA ASP A 167 -7.00 -12.47 -23.09
C ASP A 167 -7.91 -11.62 -22.20
N GLN A 168 -9.17 -11.46 -22.62
CA GLN A 168 -10.15 -10.62 -21.92
C GLN A 168 -10.36 -11.07 -20.47
N ARG A 169 -10.50 -12.38 -20.24
CA ARG A 169 -10.83 -12.89 -18.90
C ARG A 169 -9.64 -12.77 -17.94
N ALA A 170 -8.42 -13.01 -18.41
CA ALA A 170 -7.21 -12.79 -17.61
C ALA A 170 -7.07 -11.31 -17.23
N THR A 171 -7.49 -10.41 -18.13
CA THR A 171 -7.53 -8.98 -17.84
C THR A 171 -8.55 -8.63 -16.75
N LEU A 172 -9.76 -9.20 -16.81
CA LEU A 172 -10.78 -9.02 -15.79
C LEU A 172 -10.38 -9.63 -14.44
N ASP A 173 -9.66 -10.75 -14.45
CA ASP A 173 -9.11 -11.37 -13.26
C ASP A 173 -8.11 -10.43 -12.56
N PHE A 174 -7.17 -9.85 -13.32
CA PHE A 174 -6.25 -8.81 -12.83
C PHE A 174 -6.94 -7.55 -12.34
N ALA A 175 -7.88 -7.03 -13.15
CA ALA A 175 -8.53 -5.77 -12.84
C ALA A 175 -9.35 -5.84 -11.55
N GLN A 176 -10.09 -6.94 -11.36
CA GLN A 176 -11.12 -7.00 -10.33
C GLN A 176 -11.37 -8.40 -9.76
N ALA A 177 -11.45 -9.45 -10.58
CA ALA A 177 -12.12 -10.68 -10.18
C ALA A 177 -11.29 -11.61 -9.27
N ALA A 178 -9.97 -11.42 -9.18
CA ALA A 178 -9.09 -12.25 -8.35
C ALA A 178 -9.28 -12.02 -6.84
N VAL A 179 -9.31 -10.76 -6.40
CA VAL A 179 -9.44 -10.37 -4.99
C VAL A 179 -10.66 -11.02 -4.30
N PRO A 180 -11.91 -10.83 -4.76
CA PRO A 180 -13.06 -11.43 -4.12
C PRO A 180 -13.05 -12.96 -4.19
N ALA A 181 -12.60 -13.53 -5.33
CA ALA A 181 -12.59 -14.97 -5.51
C ALA A 181 -11.66 -15.68 -4.52
N VAL A 182 -10.45 -15.16 -4.36
CA VAL A 182 -9.43 -15.74 -3.48
C VAL A 182 -9.77 -15.46 -2.02
N ALA A 183 -10.32 -14.29 -1.68
CA ALA A 183 -10.78 -14.00 -0.33
C ALA A 183 -11.89 -14.97 0.10
N GLN A 184 -12.92 -15.15 -0.71
CA GLN A 184 -14.04 -16.05 -0.42
C GLN A 184 -13.58 -17.51 -0.33
N LEU A 185 -12.79 -17.98 -1.31
CA LEU A 185 -12.27 -19.34 -1.30
C LEU A 185 -11.35 -19.57 -0.10
N GLY A 186 -10.45 -18.64 0.20
CA GLY A 186 -9.53 -18.74 1.34
C GLY A 186 -10.27 -18.86 2.67
N LYS A 187 -11.32 -18.07 2.88
CA LYS A 187 -12.20 -18.19 4.05
C LYS A 187 -12.96 -19.51 4.09
N ALA A 188 -13.42 -20.02 2.94
CA ALA A 188 -14.09 -21.31 2.85
C ALA A 188 -13.13 -22.48 3.18
N ILE A 189 -11.91 -22.44 2.65
CA ILE A 189 -10.84 -23.41 2.98
C ILE A 189 -10.52 -23.35 4.48
N ALA A 190 -10.34 -22.15 5.05
CA ALA A 190 -10.09 -21.98 6.48
C ALA A 190 -11.25 -22.55 7.32
N THR A 191 -12.49 -22.24 6.94
CA THR A 191 -13.70 -22.77 7.60
C THR A 191 -13.71 -24.29 7.59
N ARG A 192 -13.42 -24.90 6.44
CA ARG A 192 -13.40 -26.35 6.29
C ARG A 192 -12.29 -27.01 7.10
N PHE A 193 -11.11 -26.38 7.16
CA PHE A 193 -9.94 -26.90 7.86
C PHE A 193 -10.11 -26.82 9.38
N TYR A 194 -10.46 -25.64 9.90
CA TYR A 194 -10.60 -25.38 11.34
C TYR A 194 -11.95 -25.80 11.92
N GLY A 195 -12.97 -26.01 11.09
CA GLY A 195 -14.33 -26.32 11.52
C GLY A 195 -15.15 -25.10 11.96
N ARG A 196 -14.62 -23.89 11.78
CA ARG A 196 -15.29 -22.61 12.07
C ARG A 196 -14.76 -21.50 11.15
N ALA A 197 -15.60 -20.53 10.82
CA ALA A 197 -15.21 -19.40 10.00
C ALA A 197 -14.21 -18.48 10.71
N PRO A 198 -13.38 -17.71 9.97
CA PRO A 198 -12.59 -16.63 10.55
C PRO A 198 -13.49 -15.64 11.29
N ALA A 199 -13.07 -15.22 12.49
CA ALA A 199 -13.77 -14.21 13.27
C ALA A 199 -13.59 -12.82 12.66
N HIS A 200 -12.38 -12.55 12.14
CA HIS A 200 -12.03 -11.31 11.46
C HIS A 200 -11.20 -11.59 10.21
N SER A 201 -11.34 -10.71 9.22
CA SER A 201 -10.71 -10.77 7.91
C SER A 201 -10.04 -9.46 7.56
N TYR A 202 -8.78 -9.54 7.13
CA TYR A 202 -7.95 -8.39 6.83
C TYR A 202 -7.43 -8.46 5.39
N MET A 203 -7.05 -7.32 4.83
CA MET A 203 -6.26 -7.26 3.60
C MET A 203 -5.16 -6.21 3.75
N ALA A 204 -3.95 -6.56 3.32
CA ALA A 204 -2.81 -5.66 3.35
C ALA A 204 -1.99 -5.80 2.06
N GLY A 205 -1.63 -4.67 1.48
CA GLY A 205 -0.84 -4.65 0.25
C GLY A 205 -0.24 -3.28 -0.02
N CYS A 206 0.79 -3.28 -0.86
CA CYS A 206 1.43 -2.07 -1.34
C CYS A 206 1.52 -2.06 -2.86
N SER A 207 1.58 -0.89 -3.51
CA SER A 207 1.62 -0.78 -4.98
C SER A 207 0.34 -1.31 -5.61
N THR A 208 0.42 -2.27 -6.54
CA THR A 208 -0.74 -3.02 -7.04
C THR A 208 -1.52 -3.71 -5.93
N GLY A 209 -0.85 -4.20 -4.89
CA GLY A 209 -1.54 -4.73 -3.70
C GLY A 209 -2.30 -3.64 -2.93
N GLY A 210 -1.81 -2.39 -2.94
CA GLY A 210 -2.52 -1.24 -2.40
C GLY A 210 -3.78 -0.92 -3.21
N ARG A 211 -3.67 -0.92 -4.55
CA ARG A 211 -4.82 -0.78 -5.47
C ARG A 211 -5.84 -1.91 -5.29
N GLU A 212 -5.39 -3.16 -5.15
CA GLU A 212 -6.27 -4.30 -4.85
C GLU A 212 -6.98 -4.17 -3.50
N THR A 213 -6.32 -3.55 -2.52
CA THR A 213 -6.90 -3.28 -1.20
C THR A 213 -7.91 -2.12 -1.28
N MET A 214 -7.66 -1.09 -2.09
CA MET A 214 -8.65 -0.06 -2.42
C MET A 214 -9.87 -0.64 -3.15
N LEU A 215 -9.64 -1.51 -4.14
CA LEU A 215 -10.70 -2.25 -4.84
C LEU A 215 -11.58 -3.02 -3.84
N ALA A 216 -10.97 -3.69 -2.86
CA ALA A 216 -11.71 -4.40 -1.82
C ALA A 216 -12.58 -3.45 -0.99
N MET A 217 -12.05 -2.29 -0.60
CA MET A 217 -12.78 -1.24 0.12
C MET A 217 -13.98 -0.70 -0.68
N GLU A 218 -13.76 -0.37 -1.95
CA GLU A 218 -14.71 0.34 -2.79
C GLU A 218 -15.79 -0.59 -3.37
N ARG A 219 -15.39 -1.78 -3.83
CA ARG A 219 -16.27 -2.66 -4.62
C ARG A 219 -16.71 -3.90 -3.84
N TYR A 220 -16.04 -4.25 -2.75
CA TYR A 220 -16.32 -5.45 -1.95
C TYR A 220 -16.35 -5.19 -0.44
N PRO A 221 -17.13 -4.20 0.02
CA PRO A 221 -17.04 -3.62 1.35
C PRO A 221 -17.29 -4.59 2.52
N ALA A 222 -17.93 -5.74 2.27
CA ALA A 222 -18.21 -6.76 3.28
C ALA A 222 -17.15 -7.88 3.37
N LEU A 223 -16.12 -7.85 2.52
CA LEU A 223 -15.11 -8.90 2.51
C LEU A 223 -14.05 -8.75 3.61
N PHE A 224 -13.84 -7.57 4.16
CA PHE A 224 -12.76 -7.34 5.13
C PHE A 224 -13.18 -6.33 6.18
N ASP A 225 -12.79 -6.59 7.42
CA ASP A 225 -13.03 -5.73 8.57
C ASP A 225 -11.94 -4.65 8.70
N GLY A 226 -10.70 -4.99 8.30
CA GLY A 226 -9.54 -4.11 8.41
C GLY A 226 -8.64 -4.13 7.18
N LEU A 227 -8.23 -2.95 6.71
CA LEU A 227 -7.44 -2.76 5.50
C LEU A 227 -6.17 -1.96 5.77
N VAL A 228 -5.05 -2.35 5.13
CA VAL A 228 -3.81 -1.56 5.08
C VAL A 228 -3.41 -1.32 3.63
N ILE A 229 -3.46 -0.06 3.21
CA ILE A 229 -3.26 0.39 1.82
C ILE A 229 -1.94 1.16 1.73
N GLY A 230 -0.92 0.52 1.18
CA GLY A 230 0.40 1.13 0.92
C GLY A 230 0.55 1.62 -0.50
N ALA A 231 1.07 2.84 -0.69
CA ALA A 231 1.48 3.41 -1.98
C ALA A 231 0.65 2.90 -3.19
N PRO A 232 -0.68 3.08 -3.21
CA PRO A 232 -1.55 2.35 -4.10
C PRO A 232 -1.38 2.79 -5.56
N ALA A 233 -1.27 1.82 -6.46
CA ALA A 233 -1.26 2.01 -7.91
C ALA A 233 -2.68 2.35 -8.45
N MET A 234 -3.29 3.42 -7.91
CA MET A 234 -4.73 3.68 -8.02
C MET A 234 -5.17 4.31 -9.35
N ARG A 235 -4.24 4.85 -10.15
CA ARG A 235 -4.50 5.42 -11.48
C ARG A 235 -3.26 5.46 -12.40
N THR A 236 -2.75 4.27 -12.73
CA THR A 236 -1.41 4.12 -13.34
C THR A 236 -1.20 4.87 -14.66
N GLY A 237 -2.26 5.10 -15.45
CA GLY A 237 -2.19 5.93 -16.65
C GLY A 237 -1.74 7.36 -16.35
N PHE A 238 -2.34 8.00 -15.34
CA PHE A 238 -2.00 9.37 -14.96
C PHE A 238 -0.69 9.48 -14.19
N SER A 239 -0.32 8.48 -13.37
CA SER A 239 1.01 8.47 -12.74
C SER A 239 2.11 8.35 -13.78
N ASN A 240 1.96 7.46 -14.77
CA ASN A 240 2.90 7.32 -15.88
C ASN A 240 2.96 8.57 -16.77
N LEU A 241 1.84 9.30 -16.92
CA LEU A 241 1.85 10.61 -17.56
C LEU A 241 2.67 11.62 -16.77
N GLY A 242 2.49 11.68 -15.44
CA GLY A 242 3.26 12.54 -14.55
C GLY A 242 4.75 12.29 -14.63
N THR A 243 5.16 11.02 -14.63
CA THR A 243 6.57 10.67 -14.73
C THR A 243 7.16 10.92 -16.12
N THR A 244 6.42 10.62 -17.19
CA THR A 244 6.85 10.96 -18.56
C THR A 244 6.99 12.47 -18.73
N TYR A 245 6.08 13.25 -18.15
CA TYR A 245 6.19 14.71 -18.13
C TYR A 245 7.45 15.19 -17.41
N ALA A 246 7.75 14.66 -16.22
CA ALA A 246 8.97 14.98 -15.48
C ALA A 246 10.24 14.71 -16.29
N LYS A 247 10.31 13.56 -16.98
CA LYS A 247 11.40 13.24 -17.91
C LYS A 247 11.58 14.29 -18.99
N VAL A 248 10.49 14.74 -19.62
CA VAL A 248 10.55 15.77 -20.66
C VAL A 248 11.09 17.08 -20.09
N MET A 249 10.68 17.48 -18.88
CA MET A 249 11.22 18.67 -18.22
C MET A 249 12.73 18.53 -17.94
N PHE A 250 13.18 17.39 -17.42
CA PHE A 250 14.60 17.14 -17.17
C PHE A 250 15.41 17.06 -18.47
N ASN A 251 14.86 16.44 -19.52
CA ASN A 251 15.47 16.40 -20.85
C ASN A 251 15.65 17.80 -21.44
N GLN A 252 14.74 18.73 -21.20
CA GLN A 252 14.90 20.11 -21.65
C GLN A 252 16.14 20.79 -21.03
N ALA A 253 16.45 20.48 -19.76
CA ALA A 253 17.63 20.99 -19.05
C ALA A 253 18.95 20.24 -19.37
N ALA A 254 18.87 19.04 -19.96
CA ALA A 254 20.03 18.20 -20.22
C ALA A 254 20.98 18.78 -21.29
N PRO A 255 22.30 18.51 -21.20
CA PRO A 255 23.19 18.75 -22.35
C PRO A 255 22.79 17.87 -23.54
N ARG A 256 23.23 18.26 -24.74
CA ARG A 256 22.95 17.54 -25.99
C ARG A 256 24.17 16.74 -26.46
N ASP A 257 23.94 15.59 -27.10
CA ASP A 257 24.99 14.87 -27.83
C ASP A 257 25.30 15.52 -29.20
N GLY A 258 26.20 14.92 -29.96
CA GLY A 258 26.58 15.40 -31.29
C GLY A 258 25.44 15.39 -32.32
N GLN A 259 24.34 14.69 -32.03
CA GLN A 259 23.13 14.62 -32.84
C GLN A 259 22.04 15.60 -32.36
N GLY A 260 22.33 16.41 -31.33
CA GLY A 260 21.39 17.37 -30.77
C GLY A 260 20.34 16.77 -29.84
N LEU A 261 20.48 15.50 -29.44
CA LEU A 261 19.54 14.81 -28.56
C LEU A 261 19.93 14.97 -27.07
N PRO A 262 18.98 15.08 -26.13
CA PRO A 262 19.27 15.27 -24.70
C PRO A 262 20.00 14.06 -24.12
N LEU A 263 20.97 14.27 -23.24
CA LEU A 263 21.64 13.22 -22.44
C LEU A 263 20.99 13.17 -21.06
N PRO A 264 19.95 12.33 -20.83
CA PRO A 264 19.11 12.45 -19.63
C PRO A 264 19.89 12.18 -18.33
N ASP A 265 20.87 11.27 -18.38
CA ASP A 265 21.77 10.95 -17.26
C ASP A 265 22.69 12.12 -16.86
N LYS A 266 22.79 13.14 -17.72
CA LYS A 266 23.57 14.36 -17.51
C LYS A 266 22.71 15.59 -17.21
N ALA A 267 21.39 15.44 -17.10
CA ALA A 267 20.51 16.54 -16.71
C ALA A 267 20.89 17.11 -15.34
N PHE A 268 21.25 16.23 -14.42
CA PHE A 268 21.79 16.58 -13.11
C PHE A 268 23.03 15.73 -12.84
N SER A 269 24.18 16.37 -12.66
CA SER A 269 25.40 15.70 -12.25
C SER A 269 25.30 15.19 -10.80
N ALA A 270 26.28 14.40 -10.35
CA ALA A 270 26.36 14.01 -8.95
C ALA A 270 26.51 15.23 -8.02
N ALA A 271 27.27 16.25 -8.44
CA ALA A 271 27.42 17.50 -7.71
C ALA A 271 26.11 18.31 -7.65
N ASP A 272 25.31 18.28 -8.74
CA ASP A 272 23.99 18.92 -8.76
C ASP A 272 23.03 18.24 -7.79
N ARG A 273 23.00 16.91 -7.79
CA ARG A 273 22.18 16.13 -6.83
C ARG A 273 22.58 16.42 -5.39
N GLN A 274 23.87 16.53 -5.10
CA GLN A 274 24.34 16.91 -3.77
C GLN A 274 23.94 18.34 -3.40
N THR A 275 24.03 19.28 -4.36
CA THR A 275 23.57 20.68 -4.17
C THR A 275 22.08 20.74 -3.88
N ILE A 276 21.27 19.96 -4.62
CA ILE A 276 19.82 19.84 -4.42
C ILE A 276 19.51 19.29 -3.04
N ARG A 277 20.15 18.18 -2.64
CA ARG A 277 19.94 17.57 -1.31
C ARG A 277 20.32 18.53 -0.19
N ALA A 278 21.48 19.17 -0.26
CA ALA A 278 21.94 20.11 0.75
C ALA A 278 21.02 21.34 0.84
N GLY A 279 20.61 21.89 -0.31
CA GLY A 279 19.68 23.01 -0.39
C GLY A 279 18.28 22.69 0.15
N LEU A 280 17.79 21.48 -0.11
CA LEU A 280 16.54 20.97 0.46
C LEU A 280 16.63 20.89 1.98
N LEU A 281 17.67 20.23 2.51
CA LEU A 281 17.85 20.06 3.96
C LEU A 281 18.01 21.42 4.65
N ALA A 282 18.74 22.36 4.06
CA ALA A 282 18.87 23.72 4.59
C ALA A 282 17.54 24.47 4.72
N GLN A 283 16.55 24.14 3.88
CA GLN A 283 15.22 24.75 3.91
C GLN A 283 14.21 23.99 4.77
N CYS A 284 14.36 22.68 4.93
CA CYS A 284 13.30 21.82 5.44
C CYS A 284 13.65 20.91 6.63
N ASP A 285 14.92 20.54 6.83
CA ASP A 285 15.34 19.54 7.84
C ASP A 285 14.95 20.00 9.25
N GLY A 286 15.39 21.20 9.64
CA GLY A 286 15.12 21.75 10.97
C GLY A 286 13.65 22.06 11.31
N LEU A 287 12.70 21.91 10.38
CA LEU A 287 11.28 22.24 10.61
C LEU A 287 10.61 21.32 11.63
N ASP A 288 11.14 20.12 11.83
CA ASP A 288 10.66 19.18 12.85
C ASP A 288 11.38 19.31 14.22
N GLY A 289 12.22 20.33 14.36
CA GLY A 289 12.98 20.62 15.58
C GLY A 289 14.34 19.94 15.63
N ARG A 290 14.77 19.24 14.57
CA ARG A 290 16.10 18.65 14.46
C ARG A 290 16.62 18.74 13.03
N ALA A 291 17.91 19.01 12.87
CA ALA A 291 18.59 18.82 11.58
C ALA A 291 19.30 17.46 11.61
N ASP A 292 18.64 16.41 11.12
CA ASP A 292 19.16 15.05 11.09
C ASP A 292 19.19 14.41 9.69
N GLY A 293 19.06 15.23 8.65
CA GLY A 293 19.11 14.78 7.27
C GLY A 293 17.78 14.21 6.77
N MET A 294 16.69 14.45 7.49
CA MET A 294 15.35 13.96 7.15
C MET A 294 14.34 15.11 7.14
N ILE A 295 13.17 14.88 6.55
CA ILE A 295 12.11 15.89 6.50
C ILE A 295 10.88 15.28 7.15
N MET A 296 10.86 15.26 8.49
CA MET A 296 9.71 14.68 9.19
C MET A 296 8.48 15.58 9.05
N ALA A 297 8.67 16.90 9.06
CA ALA A 297 7.62 17.90 8.87
C ALA A 297 7.24 18.11 7.39
N VAL A 298 6.88 17.03 6.68
CA VAL A 298 6.59 17.03 5.22
C VAL A 298 5.60 18.13 4.80
N ALA A 299 4.53 18.34 5.57
CA ALA A 299 3.51 19.35 5.27
C ALA A 299 4.03 20.80 5.31
N GLN A 300 5.13 21.03 6.03
CA GLN A 300 5.72 22.35 6.24
C GLN A 300 6.90 22.62 5.29
N CYS A 301 7.45 21.57 4.66
CA CYS A 301 8.54 21.73 3.71
C CYS A 301 8.04 22.36 2.41
N HIS A 302 8.42 23.61 2.19
CA HIS A 302 8.14 24.37 0.97
C HIS A 302 9.45 24.70 0.25
N PHE A 303 10.15 23.65 -0.20
CA PHE A 303 11.42 23.79 -0.90
C PHE A 303 11.28 24.67 -2.15
N ARG A 304 12.23 25.60 -2.31
CA ARG A 304 12.34 26.51 -3.45
C ARG A 304 13.64 26.25 -4.21
N PRO A 305 13.62 25.48 -5.31
CA PRO A 305 14.78 25.26 -6.16
C PRO A 305 15.45 26.55 -6.66
N ALA A 306 14.67 27.62 -6.87
CA ALA A 306 15.17 28.93 -7.29
C ALA A 306 16.25 29.53 -6.36
N ALA A 307 16.24 29.18 -5.08
CA ALA A 307 17.28 29.60 -4.14
C ALA A 307 18.66 28.99 -4.44
N LEU A 308 18.71 27.94 -5.27
CA LEU A 308 19.94 27.28 -5.70
C LEU A 308 20.44 27.80 -7.04
N GLN A 309 19.75 28.73 -7.70
CA GLN A 309 20.14 29.18 -9.03
C GLN A 309 21.47 29.96 -9.02
N CYS A 310 22.35 29.67 -9.97
CA CYS A 310 23.57 30.44 -10.17
C CYS A 310 23.25 31.88 -10.61
N HIS A 311 24.00 32.87 -10.09
CA HIS A 311 23.86 34.27 -10.50
C HIS A 311 24.35 34.55 -11.93
N ALA A 312 25.43 33.89 -12.35
CA ALA A 312 26.00 34.06 -13.69
C ALA A 312 26.65 32.77 -14.18
N GLY A 313 26.14 32.21 -15.28
CA GLY A 313 26.61 30.95 -15.83
C GLY A 313 26.40 29.76 -14.88
N LYS A 314 26.54 28.53 -15.41
CA LYS A 314 26.53 27.33 -14.56
C LYS A 314 27.89 27.20 -13.87
N GLN A 315 27.89 26.99 -12.55
CA GLN A 315 29.05 26.72 -11.71
C GLN A 315 28.76 25.57 -10.75
N ASP A 316 29.79 25.01 -10.13
CA ASP A 316 29.63 24.03 -9.05
C ASP A 316 29.00 24.69 -7.81
N GLY A 317 28.12 23.94 -7.11
CA GLY A 317 27.44 24.42 -5.90
C GLY A 317 26.17 25.25 -6.14
N CYS A 318 25.75 25.44 -7.38
CA CYS A 318 24.47 26.06 -7.75
C CYS A 318 23.89 25.40 -9.01
N LEU A 319 22.63 25.65 -9.36
CA LEU A 319 21.91 25.09 -10.51
C LEU A 319 21.79 26.11 -11.64
N SER A 320 21.81 25.64 -12.89
CA SER A 320 21.49 26.52 -14.03
C SER A 320 20.01 26.90 -14.01
N ALA A 321 19.64 28.02 -14.65
CA ALA A 321 18.23 28.40 -14.78
C ALA A 321 17.36 27.29 -15.42
N PRO A 322 17.79 26.57 -16.48
CA PRO A 322 17.05 25.43 -17.00
C PRO A 322 16.88 24.28 -15.99
N GLN A 323 17.90 23.99 -15.16
CA GLN A 323 17.79 22.95 -14.13
C GLN A 323 16.77 23.33 -13.05
N VAL A 324 16.76 24.59 -12.63
CA VAL A 324 15.76 25.11 -11.67
C VAL A 324 14.36 25.02 -12.24
N GLU A 325 14.14 25.51 -13.47
CA GLU A 325 12.82 25.44 -14.12
C GLU A 325 12.35 23.98 -14.27
N ALA A 326 13.26 23.07 -14.64
CA ALA A 326 12.94 21.66 -14.76
C ALA A 326 12.51 21.03 -13.43
N LEU A 327 13.17 21.38 -12.31
CA LEU A 327 12.76 20.94 -10.97
C LEU A 327 11.39 21.49 -10.59
N ASP A 328 11.15 22.78 -10.78
CA ASP A 328 9.87 23.42 -10.43
C ASP A 328 8.71 22.76 -11.21
N ARG A 329 8.89 22.58 -12.52
CA ARG A 329 7.84 22.02 -13.38
C ARG A 329 7.62 20.53 -13.13
N ALA A 330 8.69 19.73 -13.08
CA ALA A 330 8.60 18.28 -12.91
C ALA A 330 7.91 17.86 -11.59
N PHE A 331 8.15 18.60 -10.51
CA PHE A 331 7.53 18.32 -9.21
C PHE A 331 6.14 18.94 -9.06
N ALA A 332 5.81 20.02 -9.78
CA ALA A 332 4.46 20.59 -9.81
C ALA A 332 3.43 19.67 -10.49
N GLY A 333 3.87 18.78 -11.37
CA GLY A 333 3.02 17.84 -12.10
C GLY A 333 2.38 18.43 -13.38
N PRO A 334 1.93 17.57 -14.31
CA PRO A 334 1.37 18.00 -15.59
C PRO A 334 0.01 18.67 -15.45
N ARG A 335 -0.22 19.70 -16.27
CA ARG A 335 -1.51 20.37 -16.44
C ARG A 335 -1.94 20.35 -17.90
N ASP A 336 -3.24 20.30 -18.13
CA ASP A 336 -3.79 20.44 -19.48
C ASP A 336 -3.79 21.89 -19.97
N ALA A 337 -4.17 22.12 -21.23
CA ALA A 337 -4.24 23.46 -21.82
C ALA A 337 -5.19 24.42 -21.09
N ALA A 338 -6.15 23.91 -20.30
CA ALA A 338 -7.06 24.71 -19.47
C ALA A 338 -6.49 24.98 -18.06
N GLY A 339 -5.26 24.53 -17.77
CA GLY A 339 -4.60 24.69 -16.47
C GLY A 339 -5.05 23.71 -15.39
N ARG A 340 -5.87 22.70 -15.73
CA ARG A 340 -6.33 21.68 -14.77
C ARG A 340 -5.22 20.66 -14.54
N ALA A 341 -5.02 20.26 -13.29
CA ALA A 341 -4.04 19.22 -12.96
C ALA A 341 -4.46 17.87 -13.57
N LEU A 342 -3.55 17.23 -14.29
CA LEU A 342 -3.74 15.88 -14.84
C LEU A 342 -3.26 14.80 -13.88
N TYR A 343 -2.22 15.12 -13.10
CA TYR A 343 -1.71 14.28 -12.02
C TYR A 343 -1.29 15.15 -10.83
N ALA A 344 -1.15 14.54 -9.66
CA ALA A 344 -0.75 15.27 -8.45
C ALA A 344 0.71 15.75 -8.54
N PRO A 345 1.06 16.84 -7.82
CA PRO A 345 2.46 17.19 -7.55
C PRO A 345 3.18 16.05 -6.83
N VAL A 346 4.50 16.00 -6.93
CA VAL A 346 5.36 15.09 -6.17
C VAL A 346 5.98 15.86 -5.01
N PRO A 347 5.96 15.35 -3.77
CA PRO A 347 6.60 16.04 -2.65
C PRO A 347 8.13 16.06 -2.83
N TYR A 348 8.76 17.16 -2.41
CA TYR A 348 10.22 17.19 -2.29
C TYR A 348 10.63 16.43 -1.03
N ASP A 349 11.52 15.45 -1.21
CA ASP A 349 12.08 14.67 -0.11
C ASP A 349 13.48 14.16 -0.48
N THR A 350 14.24 13.72 0.52
CA THR A 350 15.67 13.48 0.38
C THR A 350 16.00 12.31 -0.55
N GLY A 351 15.08 11.36 -0.72
CA GLY A 351 15.19 10.23 -1.65
C GLY A 351 15.00 10.60 -3.11
N MET A 352 14.59 11.83 -3.44
CA MET A 352 14.42 12.26 -4.85
C MET A 352 15.74 12.20 -5.65
N VAL A 353 16.89 12.28 -4.98
CA VAL A 353 18.23 12.23 -5.57
C VAL A 353 18.94 10.89 -5.32
N ASP A 354 18.28 9.91 -4.71
CA ASP A 354 18.91 8.63 -4.37
C ASP A 354 19.19 7.82 -5.64
N THR A 355 20.41 7.30 -5.73
CA THR A 355 20.92 6.46 -6.83
C THR A 355 21.41 5.09 -6.33
N SER A 356 21.27 4.81 -5.03
CA SER A 356 21.82 3.62 -4.38
C SER A 356 20.85 2.42 -4.40
N GLY A 357 19.55 2.69 -4.46
CA GLY A 357 18.50 1.67 -4.45
C GLY A 357 18.27 0.96 -5.80
N PRO A 358 17.47 -0.12 -5.79
CA PRO A 358 17.01 -0.78 -7.03
C PRO A 358 16.02 0.10 -7.82
N VAL A 359 15.42 1.08 -7.16
CA VAL A 359 14.54 2.11 -7.71
C VAL A 359 15.28 3.43 -7.61
N SER A 360 15.55 4.08 -8.75
CA SER A 360 16.13 5.44 -8.75
C SER A 360 15.14 6.44 -8.16
N GLY A 361 15.66 7.49 -7.52
CA GLY A 361 14.87 8.63 -7.10
C GLY A 361 14.18 9.34 -8.28
N TYR A 362 13.29 10.28 -7.96
CA TYR A 362 12.48 10.99 -8.96
C TYR A 362 13.34 11.79 -9.96
N ILE A 363 14.52 12.26 -9.55
CA ILE A 363 15.51 12.90 -10.44
C ILE A 363 16.36 11.79 -11.06
N ALA A 364 16.22 11.63 -12.38
CA ALA A 364 16.90 10.59 -13.13
C ALA A 364 18.43 10.62 -12.99
N ASP A 365 19.04 9.44 -12.93
CA ASP A 365 20.48 9.22 -12.85
C ASP A 365 21.05 8.41 -14.02
N GLY A 366 20.21 8.07 -15.01
CA GLY A 366 20.58 7.28 -16.18
C GLY A 366 20.48 5.77 -16.02
N ARG A 367 20.07 5.25 -14.86
CA ARG A 367 19.78 3.81 -14.70
C ARG A 367 18.49 3.43 -15.44
N THR A 368 18.37 2.15 -15.80
CA THR A 368 17.16 1.60 -16.43
C THR A 368 15.95 1.94 -15.60
N ASP A 369 15.02 2.58 -16.27
CA ASP A 369 14.14 3.54 -15.68
C ASP A 369 12.83 2.86 -15.27
N ILE A 370 12.37 3.15 -14.04
CA ILE A 370 11.03 2.79 -13.59
C ILE A 370 9.94 3.38 -14.49
N LEU A 371 10.31 4.38 -15.28
CA LEU A 371 9.47 5.15 -16.17
C LEU A 371 9.46 4.65 -17.62
N GLY A 372 9.88 3.40 -17.88
CA GLY A 372 9.85 2.78 -19.21
C GLY A 372 11.17 2.93 -20.00
N PRO A 373 11.18 2.67 -21.32
CA PRO A 373 12.41 2.75 -22.11
C PRO A 373 13.05 4.16 -22.04
N PRO A 374 14.36 4.29 -22.33
CA PRO A 374 15.03 5.58 -22.39
C PRO A 374 14.22 6.57 -23.24
N ASN A 375 13.76 7.66 -22.63
CA ASN A 375 13.00 8.70 -23.30
C ASN A 375 13.91 9.92 -23.49
N ARG A 376 14.03 10.39 -24.74
CA ARG A 376 14.81 11.58 -25.12
C ARG A 376 13.93 12.69 -25.71
N ASP A 377 12.62 12.60 -25.48
CA ASP A 377 11.62 13.55 -25.94
C ASP A 377 11.85 14.90 -25.24
N LEU A 378 11.65 15.97 -26.01
CA LEU A 378 11.74 17.36 -25.55
C LEU A 378 10.36 18.04 -25.43
N SER A 379 9.30 17.35 -25.85
CA SER A 379 7.93 17.82 -25.73
C SER A 379 6.98 16.65 -25.47
N ILE A 380 5.81 16.95 -24.92
CA ILE A 380 4.74 15.99 -24.70
C ILE A 380 3.40 16.71 -24.90
N ASP A 381 2.51 16.10 -25.69
CA ASP A 381 1.13 16.56 -25.82
C ASP A 381 0.31 16.00 -24.65
N LEU A 382 0.14 16.81 -23.61
CA LEU A 382 -0.52 16.39 -22.38
C LEU A 382 -2.02 16.13 -22.58
N ASP A 383 -2.69 16.95 -23.39
CA ASP A 383 -4.11 16.81 -23.68
C ASP A 383 -4.39 15.52 -24.48
N ALA A 384 -3.62 15.26 -25.53
CA ALA A 384 -3.78 14.03 -26.31
C ALA A 384 -3.49 12.78 -25.47
N ARG A 385 -2.45 12.81 -24.62
CA ARG A 385 -2.13 11.69 -23.71
C ARG A 385 -3.22 11.48 -22.66
N ALA A 386 -3.73 12.55 -22.06
CA ALA A 386 -4.83 12.48 -21.10
C ALA A 386 -6.11 11.94 -21.75
N ALA A 387 -6.42 12.37 -22.99
CA ALA A 387 -7.55 11.83 -23.75
C ALA A 387 -7.40 10.33 -24.01
N ALA A 388 -6.20 9.88 -24.40
CA ALA A 388 -5.90 8.47 -24.59
C ALA A 388 -6.06 7.65 -23.30
N ILE A 389 -5.58 8.15 -22.16
CA ILE A 389 -5.73 7.50 -20.85
C ILE A 389 -7.22 7.37 -20.48
N ARG A 390 -8.01 8.43 -20.66
CA ARG A 390 -9.45 8.42 -20.36
C ARG A 390 -10.24 7.48 -21.27
N ALA A 391 -9.77 7.28 -22.50
CA ALA A 391 -10.36 6.34 -23.46
C ALA A 391 -9.87 4.90 -23.27
N ASP A 392 -8.84 4.66 -22.45
CA ASP A 392 -8.29 3.34 -22.19
C ASP A 392 -9.22 2.56 -21.25
N TRP A 393 -9.87 1.54 -21.80
CA TRP A 393 -10.75 0.64 -21.06
C TRP A 393 -10.03 -0.08 -19.92
N MET A 394 -8.71 -0.31 -20.02
CA MET A 394 -7.93 -0.91 -18.95
C MET A 394 -7.87 -0.01 -17.72
N GLN A 395 -7.64 1.30 -17.92
CA GLN A 395 -7.65 2.29 -16.84
C GLN A 395 -9.05 2.39 -16.24
N ALA A 396 -10.10 2.43 -17.07
CA ALA A 396 -11.48 2.43 -16.60
C ALA A 396 -11.82 1.23 -15.68
N LEU A 397 -11.20 0.07 -15.90
CA LEU A 397 -11.40 -1.11 -15.05
C LEU A 397 -10.54 -1.12 -13.79
N THR A 398 -9.27 -0.71 -13.90
CA THR A 398 -8.28 -0.84 -12.80
C THR A 398 -8.19 0.35 -11.87
N ASP A 399 -8.58 1.53 -12.33
CA ASP A 399 -8.50 2.74 -11.53
C ASP A 399 -9.41 2.63 -10.31
N THR A 400 -8.86 3.03 -9.17
CA THR A 400 -9.49 3.07 -7.84
C THR A 400 -9.40 4.48 -7.24
N ASP A 401 -9.05 5.48 -8.05
CA ASP A 401 -8.95 6.88 -7.60
C ASP A 401 -10.32 7.60 -7.51
N GLY A 402 -11.28 7.19 -8.35
CA GLY A 402 -12.51 7.95 -8.55
C GLY A 402 -13.62 7.71 -7.53
N TRP A 403 -13.71 6.50 -6.97
CA TRP A 403 -14.83 6.10 -6.11
C TRP A 403 -14.57 6.50 -4.66
N THR A 404 -15.35 7.45 -4.14
CA THR A 404 -15.18 7.96 -2.76
C THR A 404 -16.40 7.79 -1.86
N ASP A 405 -17.51 7.27 -2.36
CA ASP A 405 -18.64 6.87 -1.52
C ASP A 405 -18.34 5.50 -0.89
N LEU A 406 -17.98 5.52 0.39
CA LEU A 406 -17.58 4.34 1.15
C LEU A 406 -18.63 3.96 2.20
N SER A 407 -19.87 4.43 2.01
CA SER A 407 -20.97 4.26 2.96
C SER A 407 -21.19 2.79 3.38
N SER A 408 -21.12 1.84 2.45
CA SER A 408 -21.24 0.42 2.75
C SER A 408 -20.07 -0.11 3.60
N PHE A 409 -18.82 0.21 3.24
CA PHE A 409 -17.64 -0.20 4.02
C PHE A 409 -17.70 0.35 5.45
N LEU A 410 -18.07 1.63 5.57
CA LEU A 410 -18.22 2.32 6.85
C LEU A 410 -19.43 1.79 7.65
N GLY A 411 -20.54 1.45 6.97
CA GLY A 411 -21.72 0.82 7.58
C GLY A 411 -21.45 -0.57 8.13
N HIS A 412 -20.48 -1.28 7.56
CA HIS A 412 -19.93 -2.53 8.10
C HIS A 412 -18.84 -2.31 9.17
N GLN A 413 -18.66 -1.07 9.64
CA GLN A 413 -17.66 -0.67 10.65
C GLN A 413 -16.20 -0.93 10.22
N GLY A 414 -15.95 -1.05 8.92
CA GLY A 414 -14.62 -1.31 8.37
C GLY A 414 -13.61 -0.23 8.75
N LYS A 415 -12.36 -0.66 9.00
CA LYS A 415 -11.22 0.21 9.37
C LYS A 415 -10.15 0.18 8.29
N VAL A 416 -9.56 1.33 7.98
CA VAL A 416 -8.56 1.45 6.92
C VAL A 416 -7.39 2.33 7.32
N LEU A 417 -6.16 1.84 7.10
CA LEU A 417 -4.93 2.60 7.29
C LEU A 417 -4.26 2.78 5.93
N PHE A 418 -3.98 4.03 5.57
CA PHE A 418 -3.16 4.37 4.42
C PHE A 418 -1.73 4.66 4.86
N TYR A 419 -0.76 4.23 4.07
CA TYR A 419 0.61 4.72 4.19
C TYR A 419 1.23 4.97 2.82
N HIS A 420 2.15 5.95 2.74
CA HIS A 420 2.86 6.23 1.51
C HIS A 420 4.27 6.74 1.80
N GLY A 421 5.26 6.23 1.07
CA GLY A 421 6.62 6.75 1.10
C GLY A 421 6.66 8.13 0.45
N VAL A 422 7.25 9.11 1.14
CA VAL A 422 7.31 10.47 0.62
C VAL A 422 8.29 10.57 -0.55
N SER A 423 9.32 9.73 -0.56
CA SER A 423 10.29 9.62 -1.65
C SER A 423 9.88 8.60 -2.72
N ASP A 424 8.61 8.18 -2.79
CA ASP A 424 8.12 7.30 -3.85
C ASP A 424 8.18 8.00 -5.23
N PRO A 425 9.01 7.51 -6.18
CA PRO A 425 9.18 8.17 -7.47
C PRO A 425 8.10 7.77 -8.48
N TRP A 426 7.28 6.76 -8.17
CA TRP A 426 6.32 6.18 -9.11
C TRP A 426 4.92 6.71 -8.86
N PHE A 427 4.49 6.68 -7.61
CA PHE A 427 3.19 7.17 -7.18
C PHE A 427 3.41 8.32 -6.21
N SER A 428 2.74 9.45 -6.42
CA SER A 428 2.91 10.58 -5.51
C SER A 428 2.15 10.28 -4.22
N ALA A 429 2.83 10.43 -3.08
CA ALA A 429 2.18 10.42 -1.77
C ALA A 429 1.07 11.49 -1.65
N LEU A 430 1.20 12.60 -2.38
CA LEU A 430 0.16 13.64 -2.43
C LEU A 430 -1.06 13.21 -3.23
N ASP A 431 -0.94 12.28 -4.18
CA ASP A 431 -2.07 11.72 -4.91
C ASP A 431 -2.94 10.86 -3.98
N THR A 432 -2.32 9.95 -3.23
CA THR A 432 -3.06 9.14 -2.24
C THR A 432 -3.62 10.00 -1.11
N LEU A 433 -2.91 11.04 -0.68
CA LEU A 433 -3.44 11.99 0.30
C LEU A 433 -4.66 12.75 -0.25
N ASP A 434 -4.65 13.15 -1.52
CA ASP A 434 -5.80 13.78 -2.17
C ASP A 434 -7.02 12.85 -2.18
N TYR A 435 -6.85 11.58 -2.57
CA TYR A 435 -7.90 10.56 -2.46
C TYR A 435 -8.45 10.47 -1.04
N TRP A 436 -7.57 10.34 -0.04
CA TRP A 436 -7.98 10.22 1.37
C TRP A 436 -8.78 11.45 1.84
N LYS A 437 -8.39 12.65 1.42
CA LYS A 437 -9.12 13.90 1.70
C LYS A 437 -10.47 13.96 0.99
N ARG A 438 -10.55 13.55 -0.28
CA ARG A 438 -11.82 13.48 -1.02
C ARG A 438 -12.78 12.47 -0.39
N ALA A 439 -12.31 11.29 0.00
CA ALA A 439 -13.09 10.33 0.77
C ALA A 439 -13.59 10.93 2.10
N GLY A 440 -12.76 11.73 2.79
CA GLY A 440 -13.19 12.47 3.97
C GLY A 440 -14.29 13.49 3.69
N LYS A 441 -14.20 14.22 2.57
CA LYS A 441 -15.26 15.15 2.14
C LYS A 441 -16.57 14.43 1.82
N THR A 442 -16.51 13.26 1.19
CA THR A 442 -17.70 12.49 0.81
C THR A 442 -18.39 11.84 2.02
N ASN A 443 -17.63 11.28 2.97
CA ASN A 443 -18.17 10.43 4.04
C ASN A 443 -18.21 11.10 5.43
N GLY A 444 -17.60 12.27 5.60
CA GLY A 444 -17.64 13.04 6.84
C GLY A 444 -17.08 12.31 8.06
N ALA A 445 -17.78 12.41 9.19
CA ALA A 445 -17.33 11.91 10.49
C ALA A 445 -17.04 10.40 10.50
N ALA A 446 -17.79 9.60 9.73
CA ALA A 446 -17.58 8.16 9.64
C ALA A 446 -16.19 7.83 9.09
N TRP A 447 -15.69 8.58 8.10
CA TRP A 447 -14.32 8.42 7.60
C TRP A 447 -13.26 8.81 8.61
N ALA A 448 -13.48 9.91 9.34
CA ALA A 448 -12.56 10.34 10.41
C ALA A 448 -12.48 9.32 11.56
N GLN A 449 -13.53 8.52 11.79
CA GLN A 449 -13.60 7.48 12.82
C GLN A 449 -13.12 6.09 12.35
N SER A 450 -12.87 5.93 11.05
CA SER A 450 -12.52 4.64 10.44
C SER A 450 -11.26 4.67 9.59
N SER A 451 -10.66 5.83 9.36
CA SER A 451 -9.42 5.94 8.58
C SER A 451 -8.30 6.72 9.26
N ARG A 452 -7.06 6.35 8.95
CA ARG A 452 -5.84 7.14 9.21
C ARG A 452 -4.95 7.10 7.98
N PHE A 453 -4.11 8.13 7.84
CA PHE A 453 -3.11 8.23 6.78
C PHE A 453 -1.75 8.50 7.41
N TYR A 454 -0.70 7.80 6.96
CA TYR A 454 0.67 7.96 7.44
C TYR A 454 1.63 8.26 6.29
N MET A 455 2.29 9.41 6.33
CA MET A 455 3.44 9.67 5.45
C MET A 455 4.69 9.08 6.06
N VAL A 456 5.51 8.41 5.25
CA VAL A 456 6.80 7.85 5.68
C VAL A 456 7.94 8.62 5.00
N PRO A 457 8.51 9.65 5.67
CA PRO A 457 9.62 10.45 5.15
C PRO A 457 10.83 9.59 4.80
N GLY A 458 11.50 9.93 3.69
CA GLY A 458 12.64 9.23 3.12
C GLY A 458 12.30 7.89 2.46
N MET A 459 11.11 7.31 2.73
CA MET A 459 10.78 5.98 2.24
C MET A 459 10.50 6.03 0.74
N ALA A 460 11.13 5.12 0.01
CA ALA A 460 10.89 4.94 -1.42
C ALA A 460 9.59 4.17 -1.68
N HIS A 461 9.44 3.59 -2.87
CA HIS A 461 8.26 2.81 -3.23
C HIS A 461 8.10 1.58 -2.31
N CYS A 462 7.06 1.59 -1.48
CA CYS A 462 6.68 0.59 -0.48
C CYS A 462 7.61 0.37 0.72
N GLN A 463 8.92 0.49 0.54
CA GLN A 463 9.97 0.23 1.55
C GLN A 463 11.30 0.82 1.07
N GLY A 464 12.34 0.73 1.90
CA GLY A 464 13.68 1.21 1.57
C GLY A 464 13.79 2.73 1.56
N GLY A 465 14.91 3.23 1.03
CA GLY A 465 15.31 4.62 1.19
C GLY A 465 15.93 4.90 2.56
N ASP A 466 16.36 6.15 2.76
CA ASP A 466 16.89 6.64 4.04
C ASP A 466 15.72 6.96 4.99
N ALA A 467 15.09 5.90 5.51
CA ALA A 467 13.77 5.99 6.14
C ALA A 467 13.60 5.09 7.37
N PHE A 468 12.57 5.40 8.17
CA PHE A 468 11.99 4.51 9.16
C PHE A 468 10.89 3.66 8.50
N ASP A 469 11.28 2.74 7.62
CA ASP A 469 10.40 1.98 6.74
C ASP A 469 9.85 0.68 7.37
N ARG A 470 10.22 0.36 8.61
CA ARG A 470 9.75 -0.83 9.34
C ARG A 470 8.74 -0.45 10.42
N PHE A 471 7.46 -0.73 10.19
CA PHE A 471 6.36 -0.41 11.12
C PHE A 471 5.25 -1.47 11.04
N ASP A 472 4.42 -1.58 12.08
CA ASP A 472 3.32 -2.55 12.19
C ASP A 472 1.94 -1.90 12.12
N LEU A 473 1.52 -1.51 10.91
CA LEU A 473 0.14 -1.04 10.69
C LEU A 473 -0.86 -2.20 10.63
N LEU A 474 -0.41 -3.43 10.33
CA LEU A 474 -1.27 -4.61 10.40
C LEU A 474 -1.73 -4.87 11.85
N GLY A 475 -0.82 -4.82 12.82
CA GLY A 475 -1.17 -4.91 14.24
C GLY A 475 -2.11 -3.77 14.66
N ALA A 476 -1.80 -2.54 14.24
CA ALA A 476 -2.61 -1.37 14.54
C ALA A 476 -4.06 -1.48 14.02
N VAL A 477 -4.29 -1.99 12.80
CA VAL A 477 -5.65 -2.16 12.28
C VAL A 477 -6.39 -3.32 12.96
N VAL A 478 -5.68 -4.38 13.37
CA VAL A 478 -6.27 -5.48 14.16
C VAL A 478 -6.78 -4.95 15.49
N ASP A 479 -5.97 -4.15 16.19
CA ASP A 479 -6.37 -3.54 17.45
C ASP A 479 -7.55 -2.59 17.29
N TRP A 480 -7.59 -1.86 16.18
CA TRP A 480 -8.71 -0.97 15.90
C TRP A 480 -10.01 -1.73 15.65
N VAL A 481 -9.96 -2.78 14.83
CA VAL A 481 -11.14 -3.60 14.49
C VAL A 481 -11.65 -4.36 15.71
N GLU A 482 -10.76 -5.00 16.46
CA GLU A 482 -11.16 -5.96 17.49
C GLU A 482 -11.34 -5.33 18.87
N ARG A 483 -10.66 -4.20 19.14
CA ARG A 483 -10.65 -3.54 20.45
C ARG A 483 -11.17 -2.10 20.43
N GLY A 484 -11.49 -1.56 19.24
CA GLY A 484 -11.92 -0.17 19.10
C GLY A 484 -10.80 0.85 19.34
N GLU A 485 -9.55 0.41 19.39
CA GLU A 485 -8.38 1.24 19.67
C GLU A 485 -7.89 1.91 18.38
N ALA A 486 -8.39 3.12 18.11
CA ALA A 486 -7.96 3.89 16.94
C ALA A 486 -6.45 4.17 17.01
N PRO A 487 -5.69 3.91 15.94
CA PRO A 487 -4.25 4.03 16.02
C PRO A 487 -3.83 5.49 16.06
N ALA A 488 -2.93 5.76 17.00
CA ALA A 488 -2.22 7.01 17.16
C ALA A 488 -0.87 6.91 16.42
N ALA A 489 0.22 7.28 17.08
CA ALA A 489 1.57 7.06 16.59
C ALA A 489 1.91 5.56 16.55
N VAL A 490 2.58 5.12 15.49
CA VAL A 490 3.13 3.76 15.39
C VAL A 490 4.64 3.84 15.38
N VAL A 491 5.32 3.06 16.22
CA VAL A 491 6.79 3.05 16.22
C VAL A 491 7.29 2.47 14.90
N ALA A 492 8.15 3.23 14.24
CA ALA A 492 8.82 2.86 13.00
C ALA A 492 10.33 2.82 13.23
N THR A 493 11.00 1.80 12.71
CA THR A 493 12.46 1.65 12.78
C THR A 493 13.07 1.69 11.39
N ARG A 494 14.38 1.94 11.33
CA ARG A 494 15.14 1.75 10.10
C ARG A 494 15.24 0.27 9.74
N SER A 495 15.51 -0.02 8.47
CA SER A 495 15.83 -1.38 8.01
C SER A 495 17.15 -1.93 8.59
N GLN A 496 18.06 -1.04 8.99
CA GLN A 496 19.32 -1.34 9.66
C GLN A 496 19.52 -0.41 10.87
N GLY A 497 20.07 -0.96 11.96
CA GLY A 497 20.31 -0.21 13.20
C GLY A 497 19.12 -0.21 14.15
N ILE A 498 19.23 0.58 15.22
CA ILE A 498 18.25 0.62 16.34
C ILE A 498 17.40 1.88 16.37
N ALA A 499 17.68 2.85 15.50
CA ALA A 499 17.00 4.13 15.50
C ALA A 499 15.49 3.94 15.24
N ALA A 500 14.67 4.64 16.03
CA ALA A 500 13.22 4.57 15.96
C ALA A 500 12.55 5.95 16.04
N ARG A 501 11.42 6.11 15.34
CA ARG A 501 10.57 7.31 15.39
C ARG A 501 9.10 6.93 15.48
N PRO A 502 8.24 7.77 16.07
CA PRO A 502 6.81 7.66 15.89
C PRO A 502 6.42 8.05 14.45
N LEU A 503 5.76 7.14 13.75
CA LEU A 503 5.03 7.44 12.52
C LEU A 503 3.68 8.03 12.90
N CYS A 504 3.47 9.31 12.59
CA CYS A 504 2.34 10.10 13.05
C CYS A 504 1.19 10.10 12.03
N PRO A 505 -0.07 10.02 12.49
CA PRO A 505 -1.21 10.17 11.59
C PRO A 505 -1.26 11.60 11.04
N TRP A 506 -1.47 11.73 9.73
CA TRP A 506 -1.57 13.00 9.03
C TRP A 506 -2.66 13.92 9.64
N PRO A 507 -2.41 15.25 9.78
CA PRO A 507 -1.25 16.02 9.32
C PRO A 507 -0.08 16.04 10.31
N GLY A 508 -0.06 15.11 11.27
CA GLY A 508 0.99 15.04 12.28
C GLY A 508 2.34 14.57 11.74
N TYR A 509 3.41 14.95 12.43
CA TYR A 509 4.78 14.56 12.16
C TYR A 509 5.55 14.32 13.48
N ALA A 510 6.65 13.56 13.41
CA ALA A 510 7.52 13.34 14.56
C ALA A 510 8.33 14.61 14.85
N ARG A 511 8.05 15.29 15.96
CA ARG A 511 8.83 16.42 16.45
C ARG A 511 9.83 15.96 17.50
N TYR A 512 11.07 16.40 17.39
CA TYR A 512 12.10 16.10 18.39
C TYR A 512 11.91 16.95 19.65
N ASN A 513 11.92 16.31 20.82
CA ASN A 513 11.71 16.94 22.12
C ASN A 513 12.98 16.96 23.00
N GLY A 514 14.11 16.44 22.50
CA GLY A 514 15.32 16.20 23.30
C GLY A 514 15.42 14.75 23.80
N GLY A 515 16.62 14.33 24.21
CA GLY A 515 16.90 12.95 24.65
C GLY A 515 17.88 12.23 23.73
N ASP A 516 17.82 10.90 23.72
CA ASP A 516 18.60 10.07 22.80
C ASP A 516 17.90 10.08 21.42
N PRO A 517 18.55 10.62 20.37
CA PRO A 517 17.94 10.68 19.05
C PRO A 517 17.73 9.32 18.38
N ASP A 518 18.18 8.19 18.91
CA ASP A 518 17.85 6.88 18.34
C ASP A 518 16.59 6.26 18.98
N ARG A 519 16.02 6.93 19.99
CA ARG A 519 14.87 6.47 20.76
C ARG A 519 13.58 7.14 20.29
N ALA A 520 12.52 6.36 20.06
CA ALA A 520 11.22 6.89 19.66
C ALA A 520 10.61 7.80 20.73
N GLU A 521 10.95 7.58 22.01
CA GLU A 521 10.47 8.34 23.16
C GLU A 521 11.00 9.79 23.19
N SER A 522 12.08 10.08 22.46
CA SER A 522 12.63 11.43 22.29
C SER A 522 11.81 12.28 21.32
N TYR A 523 10.71 11.75 20.78
CA TYR A 523 9.85 12.37 19.79
C TYR A 523 8.39 12.30 20.22
N SER A 524 7.60 13.28 19.80
CA SER A 524 6.14 13.25 19.91
C SER A 524 5.49 13.65 18.60
N CYS A 525 4.28 13.19 18.35
CA CYS A 525 3.51 13.73 17.23
C CYS A 525 3.10 15.18 17.50
N ALA A 526 3.57 16.08 16.64
CA ALA A 526 3.11 17.46 16.57
C ALA A 526 2.25 17.63 15.32
N GLU A 527 1.30 18.56 15.34
CA GLU A 527 0.48 18.88 14.17
C GLU A 527 1.15 20.00 13.35
N ALA A 528 1.16 19.84 12.03
CA ALA A 528 1.47 20.96 11.15
C ALA A 528 0.33 22.00 11.23
N PRO A 529 0.63 23.31 11.31
CA PRO A 529 -0.41 24.33 11.22
C PRO A 529 -1.15 24.15 9.89
N VAL A 530 -2.44 23.78 9.95
CA VAL A 530 -3.25 23.63 8.74
C VAL A 530 -3.46 25.03 8.16
N ALA A 531 -2.85 25.32 7.01
CA ALA A 531 -3.12 26.54 6.25
C ALA A 531 -4.63 26.56 5.90
N GLY A 532 -5.41 27.29 6.70
CA GLY A 532 -6.86 27.37 6.60
C GLY A 532 -7.62 27.51 7.93
N ALA A 533 -7.02 27.17 9.08
CA ALA A 533 -7.71 27.30 10.37
C ALA A 533 -7.73 28.74 10.95
N ALA A 534 -6.90 29.65 10.42
CA ALA A 534 -6.84 31.04 10.88
C ALA A 534 -8.00 31.94 10.40
N ALA A 535 -8.91 31.44 9.55
CA ALA A 535 -10.04 32.22 9.04
C ALA A 535 -11.35 32.07 9.84
N ALA A 536 -11.38 31.22 10.88
CA ALA A 536 -12.62 30.91 11.63
C ALA A 536 -12.63 31.41 13.09
N ALA A 537 -11.63 32.18 13.52
CA ALA A 537 -11.55 32.72 14.88
C ALA A 537 -11.60 34.27 14.95
N GLY A 538 -12.00 34.92 13.86
CA GLY A 538 -12.17 36.37 13.79
C GLY A 538 -13.38 36.74 12.94
N GLY A 539 -14.57 36.63 13.53
CA GLY A 539 -15.86 37.04 12.96
C GLY A 539 -16.87 37.24 14.08
#